data_AF-A0A1F6FGY0-F1
#
_entry.id   AF-A0A1F6FGY0-F1
#
_cell.length_a   1.000
_cell.length_b   1.000
_cell.length_c   1.000
_cell.angle_alpha   90.00
_cell.angle_beta   90.00
_cell.angle_gamma   90.00
#
_symmetry.space_group_name_H-M   'P 1'
#
loop_
_entity.id
_entity.type
_entity.pdbx_description
1 polymer ?
#
loop_
_entity_poly.entity_id
_entity_poly.type
_entity_poly.pdbx_seq_one_letter_code
_entity_poly.pdbx_strand_id
1 'polypeptide(L)'
;MDSTTIIHFLSESAYLLVVFGVFLIFAISKGRQFLINIICGLYFALLITVHFPYYDVLLKEITHSSVVAAVKLIVFAVITILATYLFKRLMPSEYQEGKFESFHKKIVLSLAATILVMSFSFNVLPVTEFLTPGTPIQSLFAPQHLFFWWLIAPLAVMYWN
;
A
#
# COMPACT_ATOMS: atom_id res chain seq x y z
N MET A 1 -20.87 -17.15 16.33
CA MET A 1 -20.22 -15.98 15.70
C MET A 1 -21.05 -14.78 16.05
N ASP A 2 -20.48 -13.83 16.79
CA ASP A 2 -21.22 -12.67 17.29
C ASP A 2 -21.42 -11.66 16.16
N SER A 3 -22.57 -10.99 16.15
CA SER A 3 -22.93 -10.00 15.11
C SER A 3 -21.89 -8.89 14.97
N THR A 4 -21.18 -8.57 16.06
CA THR A 4 -20.06 -7.62 16.08
C THR A 4 -18.88 -8.11 15.24
N THR A 5 -18.48 -9.38 15.36
CA THR A 5 -17.40 -9.99 14.56
C THR A 5 -17.72 -9.95 13.07
N ILE A 6 -18.99 -10.20 12.70
CA ILE A 6 -19.45 -10.16 11.30
C ILE A 6 -19.33 -8.74 10.74
N ILE A 7 -19.76 -7.73 11.50
CA ILE A 7 -19.70 -6.31 11.07
C ILE A 7 -18.25 -5.85 10.89
N HIS A 8 -17.35 -6.17 11.84
CA HIS A 8 -15.93 -5.86 11.71
C HIS A 8 -15.30 -6.53 10.49
N PHE A 9 -15.56 -7.82 10.28
CA PHE A 9 -15.06 -8.54 9.11
C PHE A 9 -15.55 -7.92 7.79
N LEU A 10 -16.82 -7.53 7.72
CA LEU A 10 -17.40 -6.92 6.52
C LEU A 10 -16.79 -5.55 6.23
N SER A 11 -16.59 -4.72 7.26
CA SER A 11 -15.98 -3.40 7.14
C SER A 11 -14.54 -3.47 6.64
N GLU A 12 -13.75 -4.42 7.17
CA GLU A 12 -12.36 -4.61 6.76
C GLU A 12 -12.22 -5.20 5.37
N SER A 13 -13.06 -6.18 5.04
CA SER A 13 -13.12 -6.75 3.70
C SER A 13 -13.49 -5.67 2.68
N ALA A 14 -14.44 -4.79 3.04
CA ALA A 14 -14.77 -3.62 2.21
C ALA A 14 -13.57 -2.67 2.07
N TYR A 15 -12.82 -2.40 3.15
CA TYR A 15 -11.61 -1.58 3.07
C TYR A 15 -10.57 -2.18 2.10
N LEU A 16 -10.27 -3.47 2.23
CA LEU A 16 -9.34 -4.17 1.33
C LEU A 16 -9.84 -4.12 -0.12
N LEU A 17 -11.14 -4.37 -0.34
CA LEU A 17 -11.76 -4.29 -1.67
C LEU A 17 -11.72 -2.87 -2.25
N VAL A 18 -11.86 -1.83 -1.43
CA VAL A 18 -11.72 -0.43 -1.88
C VAL A 18 -10.28 -0.16 -2.31
N VAL A 19 -9.29 -0.52 -1.50
CA VAL A 19 -7.86 -0.35 -1.84
C VAL A 19 -7.51 -1.12 -3.11
N PHE A 20 -7.95 -2.38 -3.21
CA PHE A 20 -7.81 -3.19 -4.41
C PHE A 20 -8.50 -2.58 -5.62
N GLY A 21 -9.74 -2.12 -5.48
CA GLY A 21 -10.50 -1.48 -6.53
C GLY A 21 -9.81 -0.24 -7.08
N VAL A 22 -9.22 0.59 -6.20
CA VAL A 22 -8.44 1.78 -6.60
C VAL A 22 -7.24 1.37 -7.45
N PHE A 23 -6.45 0.39 -7.02
CA PHE A 23 -5.31 -0.09 -7.82
C PHE A 23 -5.74 -0.75 -9.13
N LEU A 24 -6.84 -1.49 -9.12
CA LEU A 24 -7.40 -2.11 -10.33
C LEU A 24 -7.86 -1.07 -11.34
N ILE A 25 -8.54 -0.01 -10.88
CA ILE A 25 -8.93 1.12 -11.74
C ILE A 25 -7.68 1.79 -12.34
N PHE A 26 -6.63 1.99 -11.56
CA PHE A 26 -5.36 2.52 -12.08
C PHE A 26 -4.70 1.58 -13.09
N ALA A 27 -4.70 0.27 -12.85
CA ALA A 27 -4.15 -0.75 -13.75
C ALA A 27 -4.87 -0.76 -15.10
N ILE A 28 -6.20 -0.68 -15.09
CA ILE A 28 -7.02 -0.67 -16.31
C ILE A 28 -6.84 0.66 -17.05
N SER A 29 -6.81 1.78 -16.33
CA SER A 29 -6.79 3.12 -16.94
C SER A 29 -5.42 3.51 -17.49
N LYS A 30 -4.34 3.22 -16.76
CA LYS A 30 -2.97 3.66 -17.09
C LYS A 30 -2.04 2.52 -17.51
N GLY A 31 -2.53 1.29 -17.52
CA GLY A 31 -1.79 0.11 -17.97
C GLY A 31 -0.92 -0.52 -16.89
N ARG A 32 -0.29 -1.65 -17.27
CA ARG A 32 0.54 -2.49 -16.39
C ARG A 32 1.79 -1.76 -15.89
N GLN A 33 2.49 -1.06 -16.78
CA GLN A 33 3.70 -0.31 -16.42
C GLN A 33 3.46 0.68 -15.27
N PHE A 34 2.29 1.34 -15.25
CA PHE A 34 1.99 2.30 -14.21
C PHE A 34 1.89 1.65 -12.82
N LEU A 35 1.32 0.45 -12.72
CA LEU A 35 1.29 -0.29 -11.46
C LEU A 35 2.68 -0.76 -11.02
N ILE A 36 3.51 -1.23 -11.96
CA ILE A 36 4.90 -1.62 -11.65
C ILE A 36 5.64 -0.40 -11.06
N ASN A 37 5.51 0.77 -11.68
CA ASN A 37 6.11 2.00 -11.18
C ASN A 37 5.58 2.40 -9.79
N ILE A 38 4.29 2.17 -9.50
CA ILE A 38 3.71 2.36 -8.17
C ILE A 38 4.33 1.39 -7.16
N ILE A 39 4.44 0.10 -7.49
CA ILE A 39 4.99 -0.91 -6.59
C ILE A 39 6.46 -0.59 -6.27
N CYS A 40 7.27 -0.27 -7.28
CA CYS A 40 8.64 0.20 -7.08
C CYS A 40 8.69 1.50 -6.26
N GLY A 41 7.78 2.43 -6.55
CA GLY A 41 7.63 3.69 -5.82
C GLY A 41 7.29 3.48 -4.35
N LEU A 42 6.44 2.51 -4.03
CA LEU A 42 6.07 2.12 -2.68
C LEU A 42 7.27 1.57 -1.90
N TYR A 43 8.07 0.67 -2.46
CA TYR A 43 9.30 0.19 -1.82
C TYR A 43 10.29 1.31 -1.55
N PHE A 44 10.50 2.18 -2.53
CA PHE A 44 11.42 3.30 -2.38
C PHE A 44 10.91 4.32 -1.37
N ALA A 45 9.61 4.62 -1.38
CA ALA A 45 8.99 5.51 -0.42
C ALA A 45 9.08 4.98 1.01
N LEU A 46 8.89 3.67 1.21
CA LEU A 46 9.08 3.04 2.51
C LEU A 46 10.47 3.34 3.08
N LEU A 47 11.52 3.11 2.27
CA LEU A 47 12.90 3.31 2.69
C LEU A 47 13.16 4.79 3.07
N ILE A 48 12.67 5.73 2.26
CA ILE A 48 12.82 7.17 2.55
C ILE A 48 12.07 7.54 3.82
N THR A 49 10.83 7.07 3.96
CA THR A 49 9.98 7.36 5.12
C THR A 49 10.60 6.85 6.42
N VAL A 50 11.17 5.64 6.43
CA VAL A 50 11.82 5.08 7.62
C VAL A 50 13.03 5.92 8.05
N HIS A 51 13.79 6.47 7.11
CA HIS A 51 14.96 7.30 7.38
C HIS A 51 14.70 8.80 7.39
N PHE A 52 13.43 9.24 7.36
CA PHE A 52 13.08 10.65 7.27
C PHE A 52 13.35 11.37 8.60
N PRO A 53 14.31 12.32 8.66
CA PRO A 53 14.78 12.88 9.93
C PRO A 53 13.91 14.01 10.47
N TYR A 54 12.96 14.54 9.70
CA TYR A 54 12.22 15.75 10.06
C TYR A 54 10.88 15.48 10.76
N TYR A 55 10.60 14.23 11.15
CA TYR A 55 9.37 13.92 11.89
C TYR A 55 9.29 14.70 13.22
N ASP A 56 10.40 14.81 13.93
CA ASP A 56 10.42 15.51 15.23
C ASP A 56 10.09 17.01 15.10
N VAL A 57 10.47 17.63 13.97
CA VAL A 57 10.16 19.04 13.69
C VAL A 57 8.71 19.20 13.27
N LEU A 58 8.21 18.31 12.40
CA LEU A 58 6.83 18.36 11.90
C LEU A 58 5.78 18.04 12.97
N LEU A 59 6.15 17.24 13.96
CA LEU A 59 5.25 16.73 15.00
C LEU A 59 5.39 17.48 16.34
N LYS A 60 6.32 18.43 16.45
CA LYS A 60 6.70 19.11 17.70
C LYS A 60 5.53 19.73 18.48
N GLU A 61 4.52 20.22 17.77
CA GLU A 61 3.35 20.90 18.35
C GLU A 61 2.08 20.02 18.34
N ILE A 62 2.17 18.78 17.87
CA ILE A 62 1.01 17.89 17.70
C ILE A 62 0.91 16.95 18.91
N THR A 63 -0.10 17.18 19.75
CA THR A 63 -0.34 16.39 20.97
C THR A 63 -1.27 15.19 20.74
N HIS A 64 -2.10 15.22 19.70
CA HIS A 64 -3.06 14.16 19.41
C HIS A 64 -2.44 13.04 18.54
N SER A 65 -2.47 11.79 19.02
CA SER A 65 -1.88 10.62 18.33
C SER A 65 -2.46 10.39 16.93
N SER A 66 -3.77 10.59 16.76
CA SER A 66 -4.45 10.46 15.48
C SER A 66 -3.95 11.49 14.45
N VAL A 67 -3.63 12.71 14.88
CA VAL A 67 -3.11 13.74 13.97
C VAL A 67 -1.66 13.44 13.58
N VAL A 68 -0.85 12.94 14.52
CA VAL A 68 0.51 12.44 14.24
C VAL A 68 0.47 11.34 13.18
N ALA A 69 -0.46 10.38 13.32
CA ALA A 69 -0.64 9.30 12.37
C ALA A 69 -1.04 9.81 10.97
N ALA A 70 -1.98 10.75 10.91
CA ALA A 70 -2.40 11.38 9.65
C ALA A 70 -1.25 12.11 8.94
N VAL A 71 -0.41 12.87 9.68
CA VAL A 71 0.75 13.56 9.10
C VAL A 71 1.76 12.56 8.52
N LYS A 72 2.06 11.48 9.25
CA LYS A 72 2.95 10.42 8.75
C LYS A 72 2.42 9.78 7.46
N LEU A 73 1.12 9.52 7.38
CA LEU A 73 0.45 9.02 6.18
C LEU A 73 0.55 9.99 5.00
N ILE A 74 0.31 11.28 5.24
CA ILE A 74 0.43 12.32 4.20
C ILE A 74 1.85 12.38 3.66
N VAL A 75 2.85 12.39 4.54
CA VAL A 75 4.27 12.39 4.13
C VAL A 75 4.59 11.15 3.30
N PHE A 76 4.18 9.96 3.75
CA PHE A 76 4.37 8.72 2.99
C PHE A 76 3.68 8.76 1.62
N ALA A 77 2.45 9.28 1.54
CA ALA A 77 1.71 9.41 0.29
C ALA A 77 2.41 10.37 -0.69
N VAL A 78 2.90 11.52 -0.20
CA VAL A 78 3.65 12.49 -1.03
C VAL A 78 4.92 11.85 -1.58
N ILE A 79 5.71 11.18 -0.72
CA ILE A 79 6.93 10.48 -1.14
C ILE A 79 6.60 9.38 -2.16
N THR A 80 5.55 8.60 -1.93
CA THR A 80 5.10 7.54 -2.85
C THR A 80 4.73 8.10 -4.22
N ILE A 81 4.01 9.22 -4.27
CA ILE A 81 3.66 9.89 -5.52
C ILE A 81 4.92 10.37 -6.24
N LEU A 82 5.82 11.06 -5.55
CA LEU A 82 7.09 11.53 -6.13
C LEU A 82 7.95 10.37 -6.64
N ALA A 83 8.07 9.28 -5.86
CA ALA A 83 8.79 8.07 -6.23
C ALA A 83 8.15 7.41 -7.46
N THR A 84 6.83 7.31 -7.53
CA THR A 84 6.12 6.76 -8.68
C THR A 84 6.39 7.59 -9.94
N TYR A 85 6.36 8.92 -9.84
CA TYR A 85 6.71 9.80 -10.97
C TYR A 85 8.18 9.67 -11.38
N LEU A 86 9.08 9.50 -10.41
CA LEU A 86 10.49 9.23 -10.68
C LEU A 86 10.67 7.92 -11.46
N PHE A 87 10.08 6.82 -11.01
CA PHE A 87 10.15 5.53 -11.72
C PHE A 87 9.47 5.58 -13.07
N LYS A 88 8.37 6.33 -13.22
CA LYS A 88 7.77 6.59 -14.54
C LYS A 88 8.75 7.25 -15.52
N ARG A 89 9.64 8.11 -15.02
CA ARG A 89 10.66 8.78 -15.85
C ARG A 89 11.88 7.89 -16.11
N LEU A 90 12.28 7.08 -15.13
CA LEU A 90 13.50 6.29 -15.20
C LEU A 90 13.32 4.93 -15.90
N MET A 91 12.17 4.27 -15.71
CA MET A 91 11.94 2.93 -16.24
C MET A 91 11.48 2.98 -17.70
N PRO A 92 12.07 2.14 -18.58
CA PRO A 92 11.55 1.93 -19.92
C PRO A 92 10.10 1.47 -19.89
N SER A 93 9.30 1.96 -20.82
CA SER A 93 7.89 1.60 -20.94
C SER A 93 7.71 0.37 -21.84
N GLU A 94 8.24 -0.77 -21.42
CA GLU A 94 8.16 -2.03 -22.18
C GLU A 94 6.76 -2.64 -22.13
N TYR A 95 6.00 -2.37 -21.06
CA TYR A 95 4.66 -2.91 -20.84
C TYR A 95 3.55 -1.91 -21.16
N GLN A 96 3.67 -1.20 -22.29
CA GLN A 96 2.58 -0.38 -22.81
C GLN A 96 1.51 -1.29 -23.43
N GLU A 97 0.43 -1.51 -22.68
CA GLU A 97 -0.69 -2.37 -23.07
C GLU A 97 -1.99 -1.56 -23.09
N GLY A 98 -2.92 -1.94 -23.96
CA GLY A 98 -4.28 -1.40 -24.02
C GLY A 98 -5.09 -1.65 -22.74
N LYS A 99 -6.24 -0.97 -22.59
CA LYS A 99 -7.04 -0.98 -21.34
C LYS A 99 -7.46 -2.38 -20.86
N PHE A 100 -7.83 -3.27 -21.79
CA PHE A 100 -8.29 -4.63 -21.48
C PHE A 100 -7.31 -5.73 -21.88
N GLU A 101 -6.15 -5.37 -22.41
CA GLU A 101 -5.07 -6.33 -22.67
C GLU A 101 -4.50 -6.82 -21.34
N SER A 102 -4.16 -8.10 -21.26
CA SER A 102 -3.56 -8.73 -20.07
C SER A 102 -4.35 -8.47 -18.77
N PHE A 103 -5.70 -8.53 -18.82
CA PHE A 103 -6.55 -8.20 -17.66
C PHE A 103 -6.24 -9.03 -16.41
N HIS A 104 -5.95 -10.32 -16.55
CA HIS A 104 -5.53 -11.18 -15.44
C HIS A 104 -4.23 -10.67 -14.78
N LYS A 105 -3.24 -10.24 -15.58
CA LYS A 105 -1.98 -9.66 -15.10
C LYS A 105 -2.22 -8.39 -14.28
N LYS A 106 -3.19 -7.56 -14.71
CA LYS A 106 -3.59 -6.34 -13.99
C LYS A 106 -4.25 -6.65 -12.65
N ILE A 107 -5.08 -7.69 -12.58
CA ILE A 107 -5.67 -8.15 -11.31
C ILE A 107 -4.57 -8.57 -10.35
N VAL A 108 -3.64 -9.43 -10.79
CA VAL A 108 -2.56 -9.96 -9.95
C VAL A 108 -1.64 -8.83 -9.46
N LEU A 109 -1.29 -7.87 -10.32
CA LEU A 109 -0.50 -6.70 -9.91
C LEU A 109 -1.25 -5.77 -8.96
N SER A 110 -2.56 -5.62 -9.14
CA SER A 110 -3.38 -4.79 -8.23
C SER A 110 -3.44 -5.43 -6.85
N LEU A 111 -3.60 -6.76 -6.77
CA LEU A 111 -3.51 -7.50 -5.52
C LEU A 111 -2.15 -7.33 -4.86
N ALA A 112 -1.06 -7.42 -5.63
CA ALA A 112 0.29 -7.22 -5.13
C ALA A 112 0.51 -5.81 -4.55
N ALA A 113 0.02 -4.76 -5.25
CA ALA A 113 0.05 -3.40 -4.75
C ALA A 113 -0.78 -3.22 -3.47
N THR A 114 -1.98 -3.82 -3.41
CA THR A 114 -2.83 -3.80 -2.21
C THR A 114 -2.12 -4.47 -1.02
N ILE A 115 -1.58 -5.67 -1.21
CA ILE A 115 -0.83 -6.40 -0.18
C ILE A 115 0.30 -5.54 0.38
N LEU A 116 1.04 -4.86 -0.50
CA LEU A 116 2.16 -4.02 -0.09
C LEU A 116 1.70 -2.82 0.75
N VAL A 117 0.67 -2.10 0.30
CA VAL A 117 0.11 -0.95 1.03
C VAL A 117 -0.49 -1.37 2.37
N MET A 118 -1.18 -2.51 2.41
CA MET A 118 -1.74 -3.04 3.66
C MET A 118 -0.62 -3.38 4.64
N SER A 119 0.42 -4.06 4.16
CA SER A 119 1.57 -4.44 4.99
C SER A 119 2.29 -3.22 5.57
N PHE A 120 2.47 -2.17 4.78
CA PHE A 120 3.04 -0.90 5.25
C PHE A 120 2.15 -0.20 6.26
N SER A 121 0.84 -0.20 6.00
CA SER A 121 -0.17 0.39 6.88
C SER A 121 -0.18 -0.22 8.27
N PHE A 122 0.12 -1.52 8.42
CA PHE A 122 0.11 -2.19 9.72
C PHE A 122 1.47 -2.25 10.42
N ASN A 123 2.59 -2.28 9.69
CA ASN A 123 3.92 -2.49 10.30
C ASN A 123 4.76 -1.22 10.40
N VAL A 124 4.56 -0.24 9.51
CA VAL A 124 5.45 0.93 9.40
C VAL A 124 4.70 2.23 9.64
N LEU A 125 3.44 2.29 9.20
CA LEU A 125 2.59 3.45 9.40
C LEU A 125 1.69 3.21 10.63
N PRO A 126 1.41 4.23 11.46
CA PRO A 126 0.58 4.08 12.66
C PRO A 126 -0.92 4.04 12.32
N VAL A 127 -1.35 3.19 11.38
CA VAL A 127 -2.77 3.11 10.96
C VAL A 127 -3.61 2.34 11.97
N THR A 128 -2.98 1.60 12.87
CA THR A 128 -3.62 0.94 14.02
C THR A 128 -4.26 1.93 15.00
N GLU A 129 -3.91 3.22 14.94
CA GLU A 129 -4.63 4.26 15.69
C GLU A 129 -6.05 4.51 15.14
N PHE A 130 -6.33 4.11 13.90
CA PHE A 130 -7.62 4.28 13.23
C PHE A 130 -8.41 2.98 13.07
N LEU A 131 -7.79 1.83 13.32
CA LEU A 131 -8.38 0.50 13.15
C LEU A 131 -8.52 -0.20 14.51
N THR A 132 -9.67 -0.82 14.75
CA THR A 132 -9.93 -1.57 15.99
C THR A 132 -9.05 -2.81 16.07
N PRO A 133 -8.31 -3.03 17.18
CA PRO A 133 -7.50 -4.24 17.36
C PRO A 133 -8.34 -5.53 17.43
N GLY A 134 -7.79 -6.65 16.96
CA GLY A 134 -8.34 -8.00 17.14
C GLY A 134 -9.07 -8.58 15.92
N THR A 135 -8.85 -8.00 14.75
CA THR A 135 -9.61 -8.36 13.55
C THR A 135 -8.86 -9.32 12.61
N PRO A 136 -9.56 -10.04 11.71
CA PRO A 136 -8.95 -11.03 10.83
C PRO A 136 -7.93 -10.46 9.83
N ILE A 137 -8.11 -9.22 9.33
CA ILE A 137 -7.12 -8.62 8.43
C ILE A 137 -5.87 -8.23 9.21
N GLN A 138 -6.03 -7.70 10.42
CA GLN A 138 -4.90 -7.38 11.28
C GLN A 138 -4.08 -8.64 11.62
N SER A 139 -4.70 -9.79 11.87
CA SER A 139 -3.96 -11.02 12.16
C SER A 139 -3.12 -11.53 10.97
N LEU A 140 -3.44 -11.15 9.74
CA LEU A 140 -2.68 -11.50 8.54
C LEU A 140 -1.50 -10.54 8.28
N PHE A 141 -1.70 -9.23 8.48
CA PHE A 141 -0.71 -8.21 8.09
C PHE A 141 0.09 -7.63 9.26
N ALA A 142 -0.43 -7.64 10.49
CA ALA A 142 0.27 -7.08 11.65
C ALA A 142 1.43 -7.93 12.22
N PRO A 143 1.48 -9.26 12.08
CA PRO A 143 2.60 -10.02 12.63
C PRO A 143 3.93 -9.71 11.95
N GLN A 144 4.91 -9.24 12.72
CA GLN A 144 6.24 -8.84 12.20
C GLN A 144 6.97 -9.98 11.47
N HIS A 145 6.75 -11.24 11.86
CA HIS A 145 7.36 -12.39 11.20
C HIS A 145 6.80 -12.65 9.78
N LEU A 146 5.56 -12.19 9.50
CA LEU A 146 4.96 -12.26 8.16
C LEU A 146 5.32 -11.06 7.31
N PHE A 147 5.71 -9.93 7.93
CA PHE A 147 6.01 -8.70 7.21
C PHE A 147 7.07 -8.91 6.12
N PHE A 148 8.14 -9.64 6.40
CA PHE A 148 9.17 -9.98 5.41
C PHE A 148 8.59 -10.72 4.20
N TRP A 149 7.71 -11.70 4.41
CA TRP A 149 7.08 -12.46 3.34
C TRP A 149 6.14 -11.59 2.50
N TRP A 150 5.41 -10.67 3.15
CA TRP A 150 4.57 -9.70 2.47
C TRP A 150 5.35 -8.63 1.69
N LEU A 151 6.61 -8.36 2.06
CA LEU A 151 7.53 -7.54 1.26
C LEU A 151 8.06 -8.28 0.03
N ILE A 152 8.21 -9.60 0.08
CA ILE A 152 8.73 -10.37 -1.06
C ILE A 152 7.62 -10.71 -2.05
N ALA A 153 6.40 -10.96 -1.58
CA ALA A 153 5.30 -11.40 -2.45
C ALA A 153 5.05 -10.48 -3.67
N PRO A 154 5.00 -9.13 -3.53
CA PRO A 154 4.81 -8.26 -4.69
C PRO A 154 6.02 -8.25 -5.63
N LEU A 155 7.25 -8.44 -5.12
CA LEU A 155 8.44 -8.57 -5.96
C LEU A 155 8.39 -9.85 -6.80
N ALA A 156 7.99 -10.97 -6.19
CA ALA A 156 7.81 -12.24 -6.89
C ALA A 156 6.73 -12.12 -7.98
N VAL A 157 5.62 -11.43 -7.68
CA VAL A 157 4.57 -11.15 -8.67
C VAL A 157 5.10 -10.33 -9.84
N MET A 158 5.90 -9.28 -9.59
CA MET A 158 6.49 -8.50 -10.68
C MET A 158 7.45 -9.33 -11.54
N TYR A 159 8.23 -10.23 -10.94
CA TYR A 159 9.17 -11.07 -11.67
C TYR A 159 8.45 -12.09 -12.59
N TRP A 160 7.34 -12.66 -12.13
CA TRP A 160 6.60 -13.68 -12.88
C TRP A 160 5.79 -13.12 -14.06
N ASN A 161 5.42 -11.84 -14.03
CA ASN A 161 4.29 -11.29 -14.80
C ASN A 161 4.67 -10.39 -15.98
#